data_AF-A0A969D5S1-F1
#
_entry.id   AF-A0A969D5S1-F1
#
_cell.length_a   1.000
_cell.length_b   1.000
_cell.length_c   1.000
_cell.angle_alpha   90.00
_cell.angle_beta   90.00
_cell.angle_gamma   90.00
#
_symmetry.space_group_name_H-M   'P 1'
#
loop_
_entity.id
_entity.type
_entity.pdbx_description
1 polymer ?
#
loop_
_entity_poly.entity_id
_entity_poly.type
_entity_poly.pdbx_seq_one_letter_code
_entity_poly.pdbx_strand_id
1 'polypeptide(L)'
;MSEVHRRRSKGDLDRCDCLAYSYEDWSLAQITQPCFERNRELYLGKSAQRLDVLILRDPFNLFASRLKQGFIATKAKRMSMVAMWLQYAKEFVGESNYLTNHLVCISYNRWFVDASYRAQLAEHLGLTFSDLGREKVCGMGGGSSFDGTDFSGRAAEMNVLNRWQKLADVPAFRQLFENEAVWHYSHQIFGELPGTARLRDH
;
A
#
# COMPACT_ATOMS: atom_id res chain seq x y z
N MET A 1 -11.91 21.06 -13.55
CA MET A 1 -11.19 21.18 -12.26
C MET A 1 -11.95 22.16 -11.39
N SER A 2 -12.39 21.77 -10.20
CA SER A 2 -13.19 22.62 -9.31
C SER A 2 -12.40 23.88 -8.87
N GLU A 3 -13.11 24.96 -8.59
CA GLU A 3 -12.55 26.24 -8.13
C GLU A 3 -11.65 26.10 -6.89
N VAL A 4 -11.97 25.10 -6.05
CA VAL A 4 -11.20 24.67 -4.88
C VAL A 4 -9.77 24.26 -5.25
N HIS A 5 -9.56 23.48 -6.31
CA HIS A 5 -8.22 23.05 -6.73
C HIS A 5 -7.38 24.22 -7.26
N ARG A 6 -8.01 25.25 -7.83
CA ARG A 6 -7.34 26.47 -8.33
C ARG A 6 -6.95 27.44 -7.22
N ARG A 7 -7.66 27.43 -6.07
CA ARG A 7 -7.30 28.20 -4.86
C ARG A 7 -6.16 27.51 -4.11
N ARG A 8 -6.23 26.19 -3.95
CA ARG A 8 -5.14 25.38 -3.35
C ARG A 8 -3.81 25.53 -4.07
N SER A 9 -3.81 25.62 -5.42
CA SER A 9 -2.58 25.86 -6.19
C SER A 9 -1.98 27.25 -5.99
N LYS A 10 -2.70 28.19 -5.36
CA LYS A 10 -2.23 29.55 -5.01
C LYS A 10 -1.80 29.69 -3.55
N GLY A 11 -1.84 28.61 -2.76
CA GLY A 11 -1.42 28.62 -1.35
C GLY A 11 -2.52 28.90 -0.33
N ASP A 12 -3.78 29.05 -0.77
CA ASP A 12 -4.94 29.06 0.14
C ASP A 12 -5.20 27.63 0.61
N LEU A 13 -4.71 27.30 1.81
CA LEU A 13 -4.95 26.01 2.45
C LEU A 13 -6.33 26.04 3.12
N ASP A 14 -7.26 25.23 2.59
CA ASP A 14 -8.58 25.04 3.20
C ASP A 14 -8.46 24.26 4.51
N ARG A 15 -9.25 24.67 5.52
CA ARG A 15 -9.45 23.85 6.72
C ARG A 15 -10.14 22.54 6.33
N CYS A 16 -9.49 21.43 6.61
CA CYS A 16 -10.03 20.09 6.42
C CYS A 16 -9.94 19.32 7.74
N ASP A 17 -10.91 18.45 8.02
CA ASP A 17 -10.87 17.60 9.23
C ASP A 17 -9.80 16.51 9.14
N CYS A 18 -9.52 16.04 7.92
CA CYS A 18 -8.47 15.06 7.63
C CYS A 18 -7.79 15.38 6.30
N LEU A 19 -6.46 15.23 6.25
CA LEU A 19 -5.67 15.27 5.03
C LEU A 19 -4.97 13.93 4.86
N ALA A 20 -5.35 13.18 3.82
CA ALA A 20 -4.63 11.98 3.39
C ALA A 20 -3.82 12.32 2.14
N TYR A 21 -2.52 12.02 2.17
CA TYR A 21 -1.65 12.10 1.00
C TYR A 21 -0.82 10.82 0.94
N SER A 22 -0.80 10.16 -0.22
CA SER A 22 -0.22 8.83 -0.38
C SER A 22 1.06 8.87 -1.22
N TYR A 23 1.98 7.97 -0.89
CA TYR A 23 3.15 7.66 -1.69
C TYR A 23 3.05 6.22 -2.18
N GLU A 24 3.22 6.04 -3.49
CA GLU A 24 3.35 4.74 -4.12
C GLU A 24 4.65 4.71 -4.91
N ASP A 25 5.40 3.61 -4.81
CA ASP A 25 6.64 3.36 -5.55
C ASP A 25 7.84 4.26 -5.21
N TRP A 26 7.84 4.85 -4.02
CA TRP A 26 8.92 5.70 -3.52
C TRP A 26 9.71 5.02 -2.41
N SER A 27 11.03 5.18 -2.39
CA SER A 27 11.80 4.66 -1.24
C SER A 27 11.47 5.46 0.04
N LEU A 28 11.54 4.80 1.20
CA LEU A 28 11.26 5.47 2.49
C LEU A 28 12.17 6.70 2.68
N ALA A 29 13.46 6.55 2.38
CA ALA A 29 14.42 7.66 2.45
C ALA A 29 14.08 8.85 1.55
N GLN A 30 13.36 8.64 0.44
CA GLN A 30 12.92 9.73 -0.44
C GLN A 30 11.71 10.47 0.11
N ILE A 31 10.77 9.77 0.73
CA ILE A 31 9.55 10.39 1.26
C ILE A 31 9.77 11.05 2.63
N THR A 32 10.82 10.63 3.36
CA THR A 32 11.19 11.19 4.67
C THR A 32 12.37 12.17 4.58
N GLN A 33 12.55 12.86 3.45
CA GLN A 33 13.68 13.75 3.27
C GLN A 33 13.60 14.96 4.23
N PRO A 34 14.70 15.31 4.94
CA PRO A 34 14.70 16.41 5.91
C PRO A 34 14.30 17.77 5.33
N CYS A 35 14.57 18.00 4.04
CA CYS A 35 14.21 19.26 3.38
C CYS A 35 12.69 19.41 3.19
N PHE A 36 11.98 18.31 2.91
CA PHE A 36 10.52 18.31 2.84
C PHE A 36 9.94 18.48 4.24
N GLU A 37 10.43 17.71 5.21
CA GLU A 37 9.93 17.77 6.59
C GLU A 37 10.08 19.15 7.23
N ARG A 38 11.19 19.85 6.96
CA ARG A 38 11.40 21.24 7.43
C ARG A 38 10.36 22.21 6.89
N ASN A 39 9.90 22.00 5.66
CA ASN A 39 8.95 22.89 4.97
C ASN A 39 7.52 22.31 4.93
N ARG A 40 7.26 21.21 5.64
CA ARG A 40 6.01 20.46 5.52
C ARG A 40 4.79 21.31 5.88
N GLU A 41 4.87 22.14 6.92
CA GLU A 41 3.75 23.02 7.32
C GLU A 41 3.44 24.08 6.27
N LEU A 42 4.44 24.51 5.50
CA LEU A 42 4.26 25.42 4.37
C LEU A 42 3.51 24.73 3.22
N TYR A 43 3.79 23.43 2.99
CA TYR A 43 3.21 22.67 1.89
C TYR A 43 1.83 22.07 2.19
N LEU A 44 1.66 21.53 3.40
CA LEU A 44 0.48 20.75 3.80
C LEU A 44 -0.38 21.44 4.86
N GLY A 45 0.12 22.53 5.46
CA GLY A 45 -0.52 23.19 6.57
C GLY A 45 -0.22 22.54 7.92
N LYS A 46 -0.74 23.19 8.97
CA LYS A 46 -0.66 22.68 10.35
C LYS A 46 -1.68 21.58 10.56
N SER A 47 -1.30 20.55 11.30
CA SER A 47 -2.16 19.42 11.67
C SER A 47 -2.10 19.21 13.17
N ALA A 48 -3.25 18.97 13.81
CA ALA A 48 -3.33 18.69 15.24
C ALA A 48 -2.69 17.34 15.59
N GLN A 49 -2.82 16.35 14.70
CA GLN A 49 -2.23 15.03 14.83
C GLN A 49 -1.60 14.62 13.50
N ARG A 50 -0.55 13.79 13.57
CA ARG A 50 0.16 13.24 12.42
C ARG A 50 0.31 11.74 12.62
N LEU A 51 -0.11 11.00 11.61
CA LEU A 51 -0.07 9.54 11.58
C LEU A 51 0.72 9.14 10.34
N ASP A 52 1.64 8.20 10.52
CA ASP A 52 2.24 7.50 9.39
C ASP A 52 1.43 6.22 9.16
N VAL A 53 1.01 5.96 7.93
CA VAL A 53 0.22 4.78 7.61
C VAL A 53 0.95 3.98 6.56
N LEU A 54 1.37 2.77 6.91
CA LEU A 54 2.07 1.85 6.01
C LEU A 54 1.15 0.68 5.65
N ILE A 55 0.64 0.68 4.42
CA ILE A 55 -0.18 -0.40 3.90
C ILE A 55 0.70 -1.36 3.13
N LEU A 56 0.74 -2.62 3.54
CA LEU A 56 1.51 -3.66 2.86
C LEU A 56 0.61 -4.82 2.44
N ARG A 57 0.82 -5.29 1.21
CA ARG A 57 0.18 -6.47 0.64
C ARG A 57 1.21 -7.59 0.51
N ASP A 58 0.73 -8.83 0.54
CA ASP A 58 1.59 -9.98 0.31
C ASP A 58 2.36 -9.85 -1.01
N PRO A 59 3.63 -10.29 -1.05
CA PRO A 59 4.48 -10.07 -2.21
C PRO A 59 3.97 -10.83 -3.43
N PHE A 60 3.33 -11.99 -3.24
CA PHE A 60 2.84 -12.85 -4.32
C PHE A 60 1.80 -12.14 -5.18
N ASN A 61 0.73 -11.63 -4.55
CA ASN A 61 -0.33 -10.94 -5.24
C ASN A 61 0.07 -9.53 -5.70
N LEU A 62 0.92 -8.84 -4.93
CA LEU A 62 1.44 -7.53 -5.34
C LEU A 62 2.26 -7.66 -6.62
N PHE A 63 3.22 -8.59 -6.66
CA PHE A 63 4.09 -8.78 -7.81
C PHE A 63 3.30 -9.27 -9.02
N ALA A 64 2.34 -10.19 -8.82
CA ALA A 64 1.48 -10.66 -9.89
C ALA A 64 0.63 -9.54 -10.52
N SER A 65 0.08 -8.65 -9.68
CA SER A 65 -0.70 -7.51 -10.16
C SER A 65 0.14 -6.54 -10.99
N ARG A 66 1.41 -6.31 -10.61
CA ARG A 66 2.33 -5.43 -11.32
C ARG A 66 2.79 -5.99 -12.66
N LEU A 67 3.13 -7.28 -12.69
CA LEU A 67 3.54 -7.94 -13.93
C LEU A 67 2.43 -7.95 -14.97
N LYS A 68 1.18 -8.22 -14.56
CA LYS A 68 0.00 -8.17 -15.46
C LYS A 68 -0.16 -6.81 -16.14
N GLN A 69 0.28 -5.73 -15.50
CA GLN A 69 0.11 -4.36 -15.99
C GLN A 69 1.37 -3.78 -16.65
N GLY A 70 2.47 -4.54 -16.69
CA GLY A 70 3.77 -4.03 -17.16
C GLY A 70 4.43 -3.01 -16.22
N PHE A 71 3.94 -2.84 -14.99
CA PHE A 71 4.49 -1.92 -13.99
C PHE A 71 5.67 -2.53 -13.23
N ILE A 72 6.76 -2.75 -13.96
CA ILE A 72 8.01 -3.30 -13.39
C ILE A 72 8.87 -2.20 -12.76
N ALA A 73 8.79 -0.98 -13.30
CA ALA A 73 9.59 0.15 -12.84
C ALA A 73 9.06 0.74 -11.53
N THR A 74 9.97 1.05 -10.60
CA THR A 74 9.68 1.85 -9.40
C THR A 74 10.02 3.32 -9.67
N LYS A 75 9.48 4.28 -8.91
CA LYS A 75 9.85 5.70 -9.08
C LYS A 75 11.27 5.97 -8.57
N ALA A 76 11.81 5.07 -7.75
CA ALA A 76 13.23 5.02 -7.41
C ALA A 76 14.02 4.34 -8.53
N LYS A 77 14.64 5.13 -9.43
CA LYS A 77 15.36 4.71 -10.67
C LYS A 77 16.37 3.55 -10.56
N ARG A 78 16.72 3.07 -9.36
CA ARG A 78 17.69 1.98 -9.11
C ARG A 78 17.16 0.87 -8.20
N MET A 79 15.90 0.93 -7.78
CA MET A 79 15.32 -0.04 -6.85
C MET A 79 14.38 -0.98 -7.59
N SER A 80 14.61 -2.29 -7.50
CA SER A 80 13.67 -3.28 -8.01
C SER A 80 12.40 -3.30 -7.16
N MET A 81 11.29 -3.78 -7.72
CA MET A 81 10.04 -3.98 -6.98
C MET A 81 10.23 -4.88 -5.74
N VAL A 82 11.11 -5.88 -5.83
CA VAL A 82 11.45 -6.77 -4.71
C VAL A 82 12.20 -6.00 -3.62
N ALA A 83 13.23 -5.24 -3.98
CA ALA A 83 13.99 -4.44 -3.01
C ALA A 83 13.12 -3.38 -2.32
N MET A 84 12.19 -2.78 -3.06
CA MET A 84 11.25 -1.80 -2.49
C MET A 84 10.25 -2.44 -1.55
N TRP A 85 9.68 -3.59 -1.92
CA TRP A 85 8.80 -4.34 -1.03
C TRP A 85 9.53 -4.74 0.26
N LEU A 86 10.77 -5.20 0.17
CA LEU A 86 11.60 -5.54 1.32
C LEU A 86 11.89 -4.32 2.21
N GLN A 87 12.10 -3.14 1.63
CA GLN A 87 12.27 -1.91 2.41
C GLN A 87 11.01 -1.61 3.24
N TYR A 88 9.82 -1.70 2.64
CA TYR A 88 8.58 -1.50 3.37
C TYR A 88 8.32 -2.61 4.39
N ALA A 89 8.67 -3.86 4.07
CA ALA A 89 8.50 -4.98 4.99
C ALA A 89 9.36 -4.82 6.25
N LYS A 90 10.61 -4.35 6.12
CA LYS A 90 11.48 -4.02 7.25
C LYS A 90 10.91 -2.93 8.14
N GLU A 91 10.37 -1.88 7.55
CA GLU A 91 9.69 -0.82 8.30
C GLU A 91 8.44 -1.36 9.00
N PHE A 92 7.67 -2.22 8.33
CA PHE A 92 6.45 -2.82 8.86
C PHE A 92 6.69 -3.64 10.13
N VAL A 93 7.83 -4.33 10.21
CA VAL A 93 8.21 -5.15 11.37
C VAL A 93 9.06 -4.39 12.41
N GLY A 94 9.36 -3.11 12.17
CA GLY A 94 10.13 -2.26 13.08
C GLY A 94 11.65 -2.44 13.02
N GLU A 95 12.18 -3.05 11.96
CA GLU A 95 13.64 -3.14 11.74
C GLU A 95 14.25 -1.85 11.18
N SER A 96 13.41 -0.99 10.61
CA SER A 96 13.78 0.39 10.28
C SER A 96 12.83 1.37 10.96
N ASN A 97 13.25 2.63 11.02
CA ASN A 97 12.52 3.70 11.71
C ASN A 97 12.56 4.98 10.85
N TYR A 98 12.18 4.85 9.58
CA TYR A 98 12.07 6.00 8.69
C TYR A 98 10.82 6.82 9.03
N LEU A 99 9.72 6.14 9.34
CA LEU A 99 8.42 6.71 9.68
C LEU A 99 8.36 6.93 11.20
N THR A 100 8.69 8.14 11.61
CA THR A 100 8.92 8.47 13.03
C THR A 100 7.70 9.01 13.76
N ASN A 101 6.58 9.24 13.06
CA ASN A 101 5.32 9.59 13.73
C ASN A 101 4.65 8.33 14.29
N HIS A 102 3.40 8.46 14.75
CA HIS A 102 2.64 7.29 15.16
C HIS A 102 2.33 6.42 13.93
N LEU A 103 3.13 5.36 13.76
CA LEU A 103 3.06 4.43 12.64
C LEU A 103 1.94 3.41 12.84
N VAL A 104 1.00 3.37 11.90
CA VAL A 104 -0.07 2.39 11.79
C VAL A 104 0.22 1.46 10.61
N CYS A 105 0.62 0.24 10.93
CA CYS A 105 0.88 -0.82 9.95
C CYS A 105 -0.42 -1.56 9.58
N ILE A 106 -0.75 -1.58 8.29
CA ILE A 106 -1.98 -2.18 7.76
C ILE A 106 -1.63 -3.36 6.84
N SER A 107 -2.04 -4.56 7.23
CA SER A 107 -2.01 -5.73 6.35
C SER A 107 -3.21 -5.65 5.40
N TYR A 108 -2.95 -5.46 4.10
CA TYR A 108 -4.00 -5.42 3.09
C TYR A 108 -4.83 -6.70 3.09
N ASN A 109 -4.19 -7.86 3.28
CA ASN A 109 -4.84 -9.16 3.26
C ASN A 109 -5.89 -9.25 4.38
N ARG A 110 -5.53 -8.87 5.61
CA ARG A 110 -6.46 -8.82 6.74
C ARG A 110 -7.51 -7.74 6.54
N TRP A 111 -7.12 -6.54 6.11
CA TRP A 111 -8.05 -5.45 5.83
C TRP A 111 -9.15 -5.86 4.84
N PHE A 112 -8.79 -6.64 3.84
CA PHE A 112 -9.73 -7.10 2.81
C PHE A 112 -10.80 -8.08 3.36
N VAL A 113 -10.40 -9.01 4.23
CA VAL A 113 -11.28 -10.12 4.67
C VAL A 113 -11.92 -9.91 6.05
N ASP A 114 -11.23 -9.24 6.97
CA ASP A 114 -11.58 -9.21 8.40
C ASP A 114 -12.22 -7.87 8.78
N ALA A 115 -13.54 -7.91 9.03
CA ALA A 115 -14.31 -6.74 9.43
C ALA A 115 -13.92 -6.21 10.82
N SER A 116 -13.63 -7.11 11.76
CA SER A 116 -13.18 -6.75 13.10
C SER A 116 -11.83 -6.04 13.04
N TYR A 117 -10.93 -6.50 12.17
CA TYR A 117 -9.66 -5.81 11.93
C TYR A 117 -9.87 -4.40 11.35
N ARG A 118 -10.81 -4.21 10.42
CA ARG A 118 -11.14 -2.86 9.90
C ARG A 118 -11.71 -1.95 10.99
N ALA A 119 -12.54 -2.48 11.88
CA ALA A 119 -13.08 -1.72 13.02
C ALA A 119 -11.96 -1.27 13.98
N GLN A 120 -11.02 -2.16 14.31
CA GLN A 120 -9.85 -1.84 15.13
C GLN A 120 -8.95 -0.79 14.46
N LEU A 121 -8.75 -0.88 13.14
CA LEU A 121 -7.99 0.13 12.40
C LEU A 121 -8.66 1.50 12.44
N ALA A 122 -9.99 1.57 12.31
CA ALA A 122 -10.70 2.84 12.43
C ALA A 122 -10.48 3.47 13.81
N GLU A 123 -10.53 2.67 14.88
CA GLU A 123 -10.23 3.13 16.25
C GLU A 123 -8.78 3.65 16.38
N HIS A 124 -7.79 2.90 15.89
CA HIS A 124 -6.38 3.33 15.91
C HIS A 124 -6.13 4.62 15.12
N LEU A 125 -6.91 4.87 14.06
CA LEU A 125 -6.83 6.09 13.25
C LEU A 125 -7.66 7.24 13.81
N GLY A 126 -8.39 7.05 14.92
CA GLY A 126 -9.29 8.05 15.48
C GLY A 126 -10.52 8.31 14.60
N LEU A 127 -10.92 7.33 13.79
CA LEU A 127 -12.05 7.41 12.87
C LEU A 127 -13.26 6.63 13.39
N THR A 128 -14.45 7.10 13.04
CA THR A 128 -15.66 6.29 13.25
C THR A 128 -15.69 5.16 12.23
N PHE A 129 -15.76 3.92 12.70
CA PHE A 129 -15.83 2.76 11.83
C PHE A 129 -17.08 2.80 10.94
N SER A 130 -16.88 2.54 9.65
CA SER A 130 -17.94 2.32 8.68
C SER A 130 -17.44 1.48 7.51
N ASP A 131 -18.18 0.43 7.16
CA ASP A 131 -17.90 -0.42 6.00
C ASP A 131 -18.71 -0.01 4.75
N LEU A 132 -19.44 1.10 4.80
CA LEU A 132 -20.27 1.59 3.69
C LEU A 132 -19.46 1.81 2.40
N GLY A 133 -18.17 2.14 2.53
CA GLY A 133 -17.26 2.33 1.41
C GLY A 133 -16.58 1.06 0.89
N ARG A 134 -16.74 -0.09 1.57
CA ARG A 134 -15.96 -1.31 1.29
C ARG A 134 -16.12 -1.83 -0.13
N GLU A 135 -17.34 -1.76 -0.65
CA GLU A 135 -17.67 -2.22 -2.00
C GLU A 135 -17.37 -1.18 -3.09
N LYS A 136 -17.01 0.05 -2.69
CA LYS A 136 -16.79 1.14 -3.63
C LYS A 136 -15.35 1.16 -4.11
N VAL A 137 -15.14 0.75 -5.35
CA VAL A 137 -13.87 0.99 -6.04
C VAL A 137 -13.83 2.46 -6.44
N CYS A 138 -12.84 3.22 -5.94
CA CYS A 138 -12.67 4.61 -6.33
C CYS A 138 -12.35 4.68 -7.84
N GLY A 139 -13.08 5.52 -8.58
CA GLY A 139 -12.82 5.74 -10.01
C GLY A 139 -11.49 6.48 -10.29
N MET A 140 -10.91 7.12 -9.26
CA MET A 140 -9.58 7.74 -9.35
C MET A 140 -8.50 6.65 -9.21
N GLY A 141 -7.59 6.56 -10.18
CA GLY A 141 -6.58 5.49 -10.28
C GLY A 141 -6.98 4.32 -11.20
N GLY A 142 -8.11 4.44 -11.90
CA GLY A 142 -8.53 3.50 -12.95
C GLY A 142 -8.97 2.11 -12.46
N GLY A 143 -9.05 1.89 -11.14
CA GLY A 143 -9.39 0.59 -10.57
C GLY A 143 -8.39 -0.51 -10.95
N SER A 144 -7.15 -0.15 -11.27
CA SER A 144 -6.13 -1.10 -11.76
C SER A 144 -5.78 -2.17 -10.71
N SER A 145 -5.76 -1.77 -9.43
CA SER A 145 -5.67 -2.71 -8.29
C SER A 145 -6.88 -3.63 -8.17
N PHE A 146 -7.98 -3.33 -8.87
CA PHE A 146 -9.30 -3.94 -8.74
C PHE A 146 -9.90 -4.34 -10.10
N ASP A 147 -9.17 -5.09 -10.96
CA ASP A 147 -9.67 -5.59 -12.27
C ASP A 147 -10.54 -4.56 -13.05
N GLY A 148 -10.21 -3.27 -12.94
CA GLY A 148 -10.97 -2.14 -13.49
C GLY A 148 -11.98 -1.53 -12.50
N THR A 149 -13.03 -0.92 -13.05
CA THR A 149 -14.18 -0.40 -12.28
C THR A 149 -15.38 -1.35 -12.30
N ASP A 150 -15.23 -2.49 -12.99
CA ASP A 150 -16.30 -3.47 -13.29
C ASP A 150 -16.84 -4.16 -12.03
N PHE A 151 -16.09 -4.08 -10.93
CA PHE A 151 -16.44 -4.59 -9.61
C PHE A 151 -16.84 -3.50 -8.62
N SER A 152 -17.09 -2.26 -9.06
CA SER A 152 -17.68 -1.25 -8.17
C SER A 152 -19.07 -1.73 -7.71
N GLY A 153 -19.24 -1.90 -6.40
CA GLY A 153 -20.41 -2.52 -5.77
C GLY A 153 -20.27 -4.02 -5.48
N ARG A 154 -19.19 -4.68 -5.93
CA ARG A 154 -18.89 -6.12 -5.79
C ARG A 154 -17.39 -6.37 -5.57
N ALA A 155 -16.71 -5.47 -4.87
CA ALA A 155 -15.28 -5.56 -4.60
C ALA A 155 -14.92 -6.83 -3.80
N ALA A 156 -15.87 -7.37 -3.01
CA ALA A 156 -15.71 -8.65 -2.32
C ALA A 156 -15.60 -9.87 -3.25
N GLU A 157 -16.19 -9.81 -4.45
CA GLU A 157 -16.15 -10.92 -5.43
C GLU A 157 -14.82 -11.00 -6.18
N MET A 158 -13.92 -10.05 -5.90
CA MET A 158 -12.64 -9.97 -6.57
C MET A 158 -11.65 -11.00 -6.05
N ASN A 159 -11.07 -11.78 -6.97
CA ASN A 159 -10.04 -12.74 -6.63
C ASN A 159 -8.65 -12.08 -6.45
N VAL A 160 -8.58 -11.03 -5.63
CA VAL A 160 -7.37 -10.24 -5.40
C VAL A 160 -6.32 -11.02 -4.60
N LEU A 161 -6.72 -11.98 -3.77
CA LEU A 161 -5.81 -12.76 -2.93
C LEU A 161 -5.21 -14.00 -3.62
N ASN A 162 -5.64 -14.35 -4.83
CA ASN A 162 -5.11 -15.50 -5.58
C ASN A 162 -4.62 -15.15 -6.98
N ARG A 163 -4.27 -13.88 -7.23
CA ARG A 163 -3.78 -13.42 -8.55
C ARG A 163 -2.47 -14.09 -8.96
N TRP A 164 -1.62 -14.41 -7.99
CA TRP A 164 -0.35 -15.07 -8.20
C TRP A 164 -0.48 -16.45 -8.87
N GLN A 165 -1.63 -17.12 -8.70
CA GLN A 165 -1.83 -18.48 -9.22
C GLN A 165 -1.71 -18.55 -10.75
N LYS A 166 -2.08 -17.48 -11.46
CA LYS A 166 -2.03 -17.39 -12.93
C LYS A 166 -0.60 -17.25 -13.47
N LEU A 167 0.34 -16.83 -12.64
CA LEU A 167 1.73 -16.61 -13.01
C LEU A 167 2.67 -17.64 -12.38
N ALA A 168 2.12 -18.62 -11.64
CA ALA A 168 2.92 -19.57 -10.88
C ALA A 168 3.90 -20.37 -11.75
N ASP A 169 3.60 -20.58 -13.02
CA ASP A 169 4.45 -21.33 -13.96
C ASP A 169 5.34 -20.43 -14.83
N VAL A 170 5.31 -19.11 -14.62
CA VAL A 170 6.14 -18.16 -15.37
C VAL A 170 7.53 -18.07 -14.72
N PRO A 171 8.63 -18.42 -15.41
CA PRO A 171 9.96 -18.44 -14.80
C PRO A 171 10.40 -17.08 -14.24
N ALA A 172 10.13 -15.99 -14.97
CA ALA A 172 10.44 -14.64 -14.52
C ALA A 172 9.67 -14.22 -13.26
N PHE A 173 8.49 -14.81 -13.00
CA PHE A 173 7.75 -14.59 -11.77
C PHE A 173 8.38 -15.36 -10.60
N ARG A 174 8.75 -16.63 -10.82
CA ARG A 174 9.44 -17.46 -9.81
C ARG A 174 10.77 -16.84 -9.37
N GLN A 175 11.53 -16.25 -10.29
CA GLN A 175 12.79 -15.55 -9.99
C GLN A 175 12.65 -14.43 -8.94
N LEU A 176 11.48 -13.79 -8.82
CA LEU A 176 11.24 -12.77 -7.79
C LEU A 176 11.27 -13.33 -6.37
N PHE A 177 11.10 -14.64 -6.22
CA PHE A 177 11.02 -15.36 -4.95
C PHE A 177 12.27 -16.19 -4.64
N GLU A 178 13.34 -16.09 -5.45
CA GLU A 178 14.65 -16.68 -5.12
C GLU A 178 15.31 -15.99 -3.91
N ASN A 179 14.91 -14.76 -3.61
CA ASN A 179 15.39 -14.04 -2.44
C ASN A 179 14.64 -14.50 -1.17
N GLU A 180 15.33 -15.25 -0.31
CA GLU A 180 14.79 -15.77 0.95
C GLU A 180 14.24 -14.69 1.89
N ALA A 181 14.72 -13.45 1.81
CA ALA A 181 14.18 -12.36 2.62
C ALA A 181 12.70 -12.09 2.30
N VAL A 182 12.27 -12.30 1.05
CA VAL A 182 10.86 -12.12 0.65
C VAL A 182 9.97 -13.06 1.44
N TRP A 183 10.38 -14.32 1.54
CA TRP A 183 9.66 -15.35 2.28
C TRP A 183 9.69 -15.11 3.78
N HIS A 184 10.85 -14.76 4.32
CA HIS A 184 11.02 -14.44 5.73
C HIS A 184 10.02 -13.37 6.20
N TYR A 185 10.05 -12.19 5.56
CA TYR A 185 9.14 -11.11 5.94
C TYR A 185 7.69 -11.40 5.54
N SER A 186 7.44 -12.13 4.45
CA SER A 186 6.07 -12.50 4.09
C SER A 186 5.45 -13.37 5.18
N HIS A 187 6.19 -14.37 5.66
CA HIS A 187 5.73 -15.24 6.73
C HIS A 187 5.55 -14.47 8.05
N GLN A 188 6.49 -13.58 8.38
CA GLN A 188 6.40 -12.76 9.60
C GLN A 188 5.18 -11.83 9.61
N ILE A 189 4.83 -11.22 8.46
CA ILE A 189 3.77 -10.21 8.37
C ILE A 189 2.39 -10.84 8.08
N PHE A 190 2.34 -11.85 7.21
CA PHE A 190 1.09 -12.42 6.69
C PHE A 190 0.83 -13.84 7.18
N GLY A 191 1.80 -14.49 7.83
CA GLY A 191 1.75 -15.91 8.17
C GLY A 191 1.95 -16.80 6.93
N GLU A 192 1.59 -18.07 7.08
CA GLU A 192 1.60 -19.01 5.97
C GLU A 192 0.44 -18.73 5.01
N LEU A 193 0.77 -18.48 3.74
CA LEU A 193 -0.22 -18.24 2.69
C LEU A 193 -0.49 -19.54 1.92
N PRO A 194 -1.74 -20.03 1.89
CA PRO A 194 -2.04 -21.33 1.27
C PRO A 194 -1.62 -21.42 -0.20
N GLY A 195 -0.90 -22.51 -0.52
CA GLY A 195 -0.48 -22.85 -1.87
C GLY A 195 0.75 -22.09 -2.38
N THR A 196 1.23 -21.03 -1.71
CA THR A 196 2.38 -20.26 -2.22
C THR A 196 3.67 -21.07 -2.21
N ALA A 197 3.79 -22.11 -1.38
CA ALA A 197 4.96 -23.00 -1.31
C ALA A 197 5.40 -23.53 -2.69
N ARG A 198 4.46 -23.79 -3.61
CA ARG A 198 4.76 -24.25 -4.98
C ARG A 198 5.58 -23.29 -5.83
N LEU A 199 5.73 -22.03 -5.41
CA LEU A 199 6.59 -21.06 -6.06
C LEU A 199 8.08 -21.27 -5.72
N ARG A 200 8.37 -22.10 -4.71
CA ARG A 200 9.72 -22.57 -4.36
C ARG A 200 10.04 -23.93 -4.98
N ASP A 201 9.01 -24.73 -5.24
CA ASP A 201 9.18 -26.09 -5.77
C ASP A 201 9.61 -26.02 -7.25
N HIS A 202 10.82 -26.53 -7.53
CA HIS A 202 11.40 -26.62 -8.86
C HIS A 202 10.89 -27.84 -9.62
#